data_AF-A0A2G1ZHQ0-F1
#
_entry.id   AF-A0A2G1ZHQ0-F1
#
_cell.length_a   1.000
_cell.length_b   1.000
_cell.length_c   1.000
_cell.angle_alpha   90.00
_cell.angle_beta   90.00
_cell.angle_gamma   90.00
#
_symmetry.space_group_name_H-M   'P 1'
#
loop_
_entity.id
_entity.type
_entity.pdbx_description
1 polymer ?
#
loop_
_entity_poly.entity_id
_entity_poly.type
_entity_poly.pdbx_seq_one_letter_code
_entity_poly.pdbx_strand_id
1 'polypeptide(L)'
;MPSMSTSPPSEVTIEGQFYSGNDSSRQGAVLRSAAGVIIVDAGDTRLRLKPDDVTISPRIGNTPRYLHLPDDGVFETGDNDAVDQLSRQSRRGHGNRLLHALENHLGLILVAVVVTVATTGAAFVWGVPWAAQAVANALPDSIAEQVGDSTLSTLDSTWLEPSALSKERQQALQAHFEPYLTPVAGKDLRVIFRSSPAIGANAMALPDGTMIFTDDLVNLAEDDNELTAILAHEIGHVAHNHGMKGMVQSSLTFWLIVMMTGDLSAFSDATVVVPAVMMSLSYSRDMEREADAYALKAMSDHDLNPTLFVTIMERLMAAHGEDRGPEAEEDNSRWDTLRDMLSSHPETGERIERFKQTR
;
A
#
# COMPACT_ATOMS: atom_id res chain seq x y z
N MET A 1 31.00 -57.88 -28.80
CA MET A 1 29.91 -57.02 -29.29
C MET A 1 28.67 -57.30 -28.46
N PRO A 2 28.28 -56.45 -27.49
CA PRO A 2 26.97 -56.55 -26.87
C PRO A 2 25.89 -56.10 -27.87
N SER A 3 24.77 -56.81 -27.93
CA SER A 3 23.64 -56.47 -28.81
C SER A 3 22.90 -55.23 -28.28
N MET A 4 22.84 -54.16 -29.08
CA MET A 4 21.95 -53.04 -28.78
C MET A 4 20.49 -53.51 -28.90
N SER A 5 19.79 -53.58 -27.77
CA SER A 5 18.34 -53.77 -27.73
C SER A 5 17.65 -52.46 -28.10
N THR A 6 17.60 -52.13 -29.39
CA THR A 6 16.79 -51.02 -29.89
C THR A 6 15.32 -51.41 -29.83
N SER A 7 14.61 -50.96 -28.79
CA SER A 7 13.14 -50.94 -28.80
C SER A 7 12.65 -50.27 -30.09
N PRO A 8 11.62 -50.81 -30.77
CA PRO A 8 11.10 -50.17 -31.98
C PRO A 8 10.58 -48.76 -31.65
N PRO A 9 10.68 -47.79 -32.57
CA PRO A 9 10.05 -46.49 -32.38
C PRO A 9 8.54 -46.70 -32.23
N SER A 10 7.96 -46.20 -31.13
CA SER A 10 6.54 -46.38 -30.86
C SER A 10 5.70 -45.64 -31.89
N GLU A 11 5.01 -46.39 -32.75
CA GLU A 11 4.04 -45.83 -33.70
C GLU A 11 2.87 -45.23 -32.91
N VAL A 12 2.68 -43.92 -33.03
CA VAL A 12 1.52 -43.22 -32.44
C VAL A 12 0.49 -43.06 -33.55
N THR A 13 -0.68 -43.65 -33.38
CA THR A 13 -1.85 -43.44 -34.25
C THR A 13 -2.89 -42.65 -33.49
N ILE A 14 -3.47 -41.62 -34.12
CA ILE A 14 -4.46 -40.72 -33.54
C ILE A 14 -5.61 -40.59 -34.54
N GLU A 15 -6.84 -40.86 -34.10
CA GLU A 15 -8.04 -40.59 -34.88
C GLU A 15 -8.54 -39.16 -34.63
N GLY A 16 -9.07 -38.51 -35.66
CA GLY A 16 -9.46 -37.12 -35.60
C GLY A 16 -10.21 -36.65 -36.84
N GLN A 17 -10.21 -35.34 -37.02
CA GLN A 17 -10.95 -34.64 -38.07
C GLN A 17 -10.01 -33.63 -38.73
N PHE A 18 -9.78 -33.79 -40.03
CA PHE A 18 -8.98 -32.86 -40.82
C PHE A 18 -9.87 -31.79 -41.46
N TYR A 19 -9.35 -30.56 -41.48
CA TYR A 19 -9.90 -29.38 -42.11
C TYR A 19 -8.83 -28.82 -43.06
N SER A 20 -9.20 -28.54 -44.31
CA SER A 20 -8.29 -27.94 -45.29
C SER A 20 -8.31 -26.42 -45.16
N GLY A 21 -7.15 -25.76 -45.22
CA GLY A 21 -7.09 -24.28 -45.21
C GLY A 21 -7.84 -23.63 -46.40
N ASN A 22 -8.04 -24.39 -47.48
CA ASN A 22 -8.73 -23.93 -48.69
C ASN A 22 -10.24 -24.26 -48.73
N ASP A 23 -10.76 -25.09 -47.82
CA ASP A 23 -12.18 -25.48 -47.81
C ASP A 23 -12.61 -26.00 -46.42
N SER A 24 -13.75 -25.50 -45.92
CA SER A 24 -14.32 -25.81 -44.61
C SER A 24 -14.90 -27.24 -44.49
N SER A 25 -14.60 -28.15 -45.42
CA SER A 25 -15.06 -29.54 -45.35
C SER A 25 -14.31 -30.33 -44.28
N ARG A 26 -15.05 -30.76 -43.25
CA ARG A 26 -14.56 -31.64 -42.19
C ARG A 26 -14.47 -33.08 -42.70
N GLN A 27 -13.28 -33.66 -42.67
CA GLN A 27 -13.03 -35.03 -43.15
C GLN A 27 -12.52 -35.92 -42.02
N GLY A 28 -13.03 -37.15 -41.92
CA GLY A 28 -12.50 -38.15 -41.00
C GLY A 28 -11.06 -38.51 -41.36
N ALA A 29 -10.14 -38.39 -40.39
CA ALA A 29 -8.72 -38.46 -40.65
C ALA A 29 -7.97 -39.27 -39.59
N VAL A 30 -6.89 -39.93 -40.01
CA VAL A 30 -5.99 -40.70 -39.13
C VAL A 30 -4.59 -40.12 -39.26
N LEU A 31 -4.05 -39.63 -38.15
CA LEU A 31 -2.66 -39.19 -38.04
C LEU A 31 -1.81 -40.35 -37.52
N ARG A 32 -0.66 -40.60 -38.17
CA ARG A 32 0.33 -41.59 -37.75
C ARG A 32 1.71 -40.94 -37.61
N SER A 33 2.41 -41.22 -36.52
CA SER A 33 3.82 -40.86 -36.35
C SER A 33 4.68 -42.09 -36.26
N ALA A 34 5.64 -42.20 -37.17
CA ALA A 34 6.63 -43.28 -37.21
C ALA A 34 7.95 -42.77 -37.80
N ALA A 35 9.08 -43.27 -37.27
CA ALA A 35 10.44 -43.02 -37.79
C ALA A 35 10.79 -41.52 -38.03
N GLY A 36 10.22 -40.59 -37.27
CA GLY A 36 10.48 -39.15 -37.41
C GLY A 36 9.71 -38.46 -38.53
N VAL A 37 8.60 -39.05 -38.99
CA VAL A 37 7.68 -38.48 -39.99
C VAL A 37 6.25 -38.55 -39.44
N ILE A 38 5.47 -37.50 -39.67
CA ILE A 38 4.04 -37.48 -39.42
C ILE A 38 3.31 -37.66 -40.76
N ILE A 39 2.35 -38.58 -40.80
CA ILE A 39 1.48 -38.82 -41.95
C ILE A 39 0.05 -38.53 -41.51
N VAL A 40 -0.70 -37.75 -42.28
CA VAL A 40 -2.14 -37.55 -42.08
C VAL A 40 -2.86 -38.11 -43.30
N ASP A 41 -3.64 -39.17 -43.07
CA ASP A 41 -4.47 -39.84 -44.06
C ASP A 41 -5.93 -39.40 -43.88
N ALA A 42 -6.48 -38.65 -44.85
CA ALA A 42 -7.80 -38.03 -44.81
C ALA A 42 -8.50 -38.17 -46.17
N GLY A 43 -9.34 -39.21 -46.31
CA GLY A 43 -9.94 -39.57 -47.60
C GLY A 43 -8.87 -39.88 -48.65
N ASP A 44 -8.95 -39.22 -49.81
CA ASP A 44 -7.93 -39.29 -50.87
C ASP A 44 -6.68 -38.43 -50.58
N THR A 45 -6.70 -37.60 -49.53
CA THR A 45 -5.61 -36.71 -49.16
C THR A 45 -4.62 -37.43 -48.23
N ARG A 46 -3.35 -37.54 -48.64
CA ARG A 46 -2.24 -38.04 -47.82
C ARG A 46 -1.17 -36.96 -47.67
N LEU A 47 -1.11 -36.32 -46.50
CA LEU A 47 -0.05 -35.37 -46.16
C LEU A 47 1.12 -36.11 -45.50
N ARG A 48 2.36 -35.74 -45.88
CA ARG A 48 3.59 -36.24 -45.27
C ARG A 48 4.42 -35.07 -44.75
N LEU A 49 4.41 -34.89 -43.44
CA LEU A 49 4.94 -33.74 -42.73
C LEU A 49 6.15 -34.12 -41.88
N LYS A 50 7.08 -33.19 -41.65
CA LYS A 50 8.10 -33.36 -40.61
C LYS A 50 7.49 -32.98 -39.25
N PRO A 51 8.01 -33.51 -38.13
CA PRO A 51 7.60 -33.09 -36.80
C PRO A 51 7.83 -31.61 -36.49
N ASP A 52 8.70 -30.92 -37.23
CA ASP A 52 8.93 -29.47 -37.15
C ASP A 52 7.90 -28.64 -37.94
N ASP A 53 7.16 -29.25 -38.87
CA ASP A 53 6.15 -28.60 -39.71
C ASP A 53 4.75 -28.58 -39.05
N VAL A 54 4.61 -29.11 -37.83
CA VAL A 54 3.33 -29.30 -37.12
C VAL A 54 3.33 -28.61 -35.76
N THR A 55 2.38 -27.70 -35.53
CA THR A 55 2.22 -26.97 -34.26
C THR A 55 1.03 -27.52 -33.47
N ILE A 56 1.30 -28.08 -32.29
CA ILE A 56 0.28 -28.69 -31.42
C ILE A 56 -0.22 -27.67 -30.39
N SER A 57 -1.53 -27.53 -30.24
CA SER A 57 -2.14 -26.67 -29.21
C SER A 57 -1.77 -27.11 -27.77
N PRO A 58 -1.73 -26.18 -26.80
CA PRO A 58 -1.61 -26.54 -25.38
C PRO A 58 -2.79 -27.40 -24.91
N ARG A 59 -2.63 -28.10 -23.79
CA ARG A 59 -3.69 -28.89 -23.17
C ARG A 59 -4.52 -28.00 -22.26
N ILE A 60 -5.83 -27.92 -22.50
CA ILE A 60 -6.77 -27.13 -21.69
C ILE A 60 -7.83 -28.09 -21.13
N GLY A 61 -7.51 -28.71 -20.00
CA GLY A 61 -8.34 -29.75 -19.40
C GLY A 61 -8.57 -30.93 -20.36
N ASN A 62 -9.85 -31.14 -20.73
CA ASN A 62 -10.31 -32.18 -21.65
C ASN A 62 -10.92 -31.62 -22.96
N THR A 63 -10.61 -30.38 -23.36
CA THR A 63 -11.04 -29.88 -24.68
C THR A 63 -10.36 -30.66 -25.81
N PRO A 64 -10.92 -30.66 -27.02
CA PRO A 64 -10.20 -31.10 -28.22
C PRO A 64 -8.87 -30.36 -28.38
N ARG A 65 -7.90 -31.05 -28.99
CA ARG A 65 -6.58 -30.52 -29.34
C ARG A 65 -6.53 -30.26 -30.83
N TYR A 66 -5.86 -29.17 -31.20
CA TYR A 66 -5.68 -28.75 -32.58
C TYR A 66 -4.22 -28.86 -32.98
N LEU A 67 -3.97 -29.57 -34.07
CA LEU A 67 -2.65 -29.71 -34.68
C LEU A 67 -2.68 -28.92 -35.99
N HIS A 68 -2.04 -27.77 -35.98
CA HIS A 68 -1.90 -26.90 -37.15
C HIS A 68 -0.79 -27.46 -38.04
N LEU A 69 -1.14 -27.66 -39.31
CA LEU A 69 -0.32 -28.21 -40.38
C LEU A 69 0.04 -27.07 -41.35
N PRO A 70 0.88 -27.30 -42.37
CA PRO A 70 1.07 -26.35 -43.47
C PRO A 70 -0.22 -26.06 -44.24
N ASP A 71 -0.20 -24.98 -45.04
CA ASP A 71 -1.29 -24.55 -45.92
C ASP A 71 -2.64 -24.37 -45.18
N ASP A 72 -2.57 -23.80 -43.97
CA ASP A 72 -3.66 -23.54 -43.01
C ASP A 72 -4.51 -24.78 -42.65
N GLY A 73 -3.99 -25.99 -42.90
CA GLY A 73 -4.66 -27.23 -42.52
C GLY A 73 -4.69 -27.44 -41.00
N VAL A 74 -5.79 -27.98 -40.48
CA VAL A 74 -5.94 -28.27 -39.03
C VAL A 74 -6.45 -29.70 -38.83
N PHE A 75 -5.81 -30.43 -37.91
CA PHE A 75 -6.28 -31.73 -37.43
C PHE A 75 -6.78 -31.60 -35.98
N GLU A 76 -8.09 -31.78 -35.78
CA GLU A 76 -8.76 -31.79 -34.48
C GLU A 76 -8.86 -33.23 -33.93
N THR A 77 -8.59 -33.42 -32.63
CA THR A 77 -8.85 -34.71 -31.95
C THR A 77 -9.22 -34.54 -30.48
N GLY A 78 -10.01 -35.48 -29.95
CA GLY A 78 -10.29 -35.60 -28.52
C GLY A 78 -9.22 -36.39 -27.75
N ASP A 79 -8.36 -37.15 -28.43
CA ASP A 79 -7.35 -38.01 -27.80
C ASP A 79 -6.13 -37.20 -27.33
N ASN A 80 -6.31 -36.55 -26.19
CA ASN A 80 -5.30 -35.75 -25.53
C ASN A 80 -4.05 -36.55 -25.15
N ASP A 81 -4.19 -37.85 -24.82
CA ASP A 81 -3.08 -38.65 -24.29
C ASP A 81 -2.23 -39.26 -25.43
N ALA A 82 -2.80 -39.52 -26.61
CA ALA A 82 -2.03 -39.81 -27.82
C ALA A 82 -1.35 -38.56 -28.40
N VAL A 83 -2.00 -37.38 -28.34
CA VAL A 83 -1.37 -36.10 -28.69
C VAL A 83 -0.20 -35.77 -27.76
N ASP A 84 -0.32 -36.05 -26.46
CA ASP A 84 0.79 -35.84 -25.53
C ASP A 84 1.90 -36.91 -25.70
N GLN A 85 1.61 -38.10 -26.23
CA GLN A 85 2.63 -39.05 -26.68
C GLN A 85 3.38 -38.57 -27.93
N LEU A 86 2.66 -38.06 -28.93
CA LEU A 86 3.24 -37.43 -30.13
C LEU A 86 4.16 -36.25 -29.75
N SER A 87 3.67 -35.37 -28.87
CA SER A 87 4.42 -34.21 -28.36
C SER A 87 5.73 -34.62 -27.64
N ARG A 88 5.76 -35.78 -26.97
CA ARG A 88 6.98 -36.32 -26.33
C ARG A 88 8.03 -36.81 -27.34
N GLN A 89 7.65 -37.11 -28.59
CA GLN A 89 8.59 -37.50 -29.65
C GLN A 89 9.22 -36.26 -30.33
N SER A 90 8.49 -35.15 -30.45
CA SER A 90 9.00 -33.88 -30.99
C SER A 90 9.95 -33.17 -30.02
N ARG A 91 11.20 -32.96 -30.44
CA ARG A 91 12.29 -32.39 -29.61
C ARG A 91 12.04 -31.01 -29.01
N ARG A 92 11.02 -30.28 -29.49
CA ARG A 92 10.81 -28.84 -29.20
C ARG A 92 10.09 -28.54 -27.88
N GLY A 93 9.49 -29.54 -27.22
CA GLY A 93 8.71 -29.37 -25.99
C GLY A 93 9.47 -28.94 -24.72
N HIS A 94 10.76 -28.59 -24.79
CA HIS A 94 11.58 -28.33 -23.62
C HIS A 94 11.26 -27.00 -22.90
N GLY A 95 10.86 -25.95 -23.65
CA GLY A 95 10.46 -24.66 -23.07
C GLY A 95 9.13 -24.75 -22.32
N ASN A 96 8.06 -25.13 -23.02
CA ASN A 96 6.72 -25.23 -22.43
C ASN A 96 6.64 -26.23 -21.26
N ARG A 97 7.50 -27.26 -21.21
CA ARG A 97 7.52 -28.22 -20.09
C ARG A 97 7.71 -27.57 -18.73
N LEU A 98 8.54 -26.53 -18.62
CA LEU A 98 8.80 -25.89 -17.34
C LEU A 98 7.61 -25.03 -16.89
N LEU A 99 6.97 -24.34 -17.84
CA LEU A 99 5.74 -23.58 -17.61
C LEU A 99 4.56 -24.51 -17.25
N HIS A 100 4.28 -25.55 -18.05
CA HIS A 100 3.22 -26.53 -17.77
C HIS A 100 3.46 -27.30 -16.46
N ALA A 101 4.71 -27.51 -16.03
CA ALA A 101 5.01 -28.12 -14.73
C ALA A 101 4.71 -27.18 -13.55
N LEU A 102 4.90 -25.86 -13.72
CA LEU A 102 4.47 -24.85 -12.74
C LEU A 102 2.94 -24.73 -12.70
N GLU A 103 2.29 -24.67 -13.87
CA GLU A 103 0.83 -24.53 -14.03
C GLU A 103 0.03 -25.73 -13.51
N ASN A 104 0.56 -26.95 -13.58
CA ASN A 104 -0.15 -28.16 -13.14
C ASN A 104 0.21 -28.61 -11.72
N HIS A 105 1.21 -27.99 -11.06
CA HIS A 105 1.61 -28.37 -9.71
C HIS A 105 1.02 -27.41 -8.67
N LEU A 106 -0.15 -27.77 -8.12
CA LEU A 106 -0.89 -26.95 -7.13
C LEU A 106 -0.02 -26.45 -5.96
N GLY A 107 0.95 -27.25 -5.50
CA GLY A 107 1.89 -26.82 -4.46
C GLY A 107 2.84 -25.69 -4.88
N LEU A 108 3.21 -25.58 -6.15
CA LEU A 108 4.03 -24.48 -6.66
C LEU A 108 3.19 -23.22 -6.89
N ILE A 109 1.92 -23.37 -7.29
CA ILE A 109 0.94 -22.26 -7.30
C ILE A 109 0.75 -21.71 -5.88
N LEU A 110 0.52 -22.57 -4.88
CA LEU A 110 0.38 -22.16 -3.48
C LEU A 110 1.63 -21.45 -2.96
N VAL A 111 2.83 -21.96 -3.26
CA VAL A 111 4.09 -21.28 -2.92
C VAL A 111 4.20 -19.92 -3.63
N ALA A 112 3.86 -19.82 -4.92
CA ALA A 112 3.89 -18.55 -5.65
C ALA A 112 2.90 -17.52 -5.07
N VAL A 113 1.69 -17.94 -4.67
CA VAL A 113 0.71 -17.08 -3.99
C VAL A 113 1.23 -16.61 -2.63
N VAL A 114 1.74 -17.53 -1.80
CA VAL A 114 2.30 -17.19 -0.47
C VAL A 114 3.49 -16.25 -0.60
N VAL A 115 4.41 -16.51 -1.55
CA VAL A 115 5.55 -15.62 -1.82
C VAL A 115 5.06 -14.25 -2.28
N THR A 116 4.11 -14.18 -3.22
CA THR A 116 3.55 -12.91 -3.72
C THR A 116 2.95 -12.10 -2.58
N VAL A 117 2.06 -12.70 -1.77
CA VAL A 117 1.44 -12.04 -0.61
C VAL A 117 2.49 -11.58 0.41
N ALA A 118 3.51 -12.41 0.68
CA ALA A 118 4.60 -12.05 1.59
C ALA A 118 5.46 -10.89 1.05
N THR A 119 5.81 -10.89 -0.24
CA THR A 119 6.58 -9.80 -0.86
C THR A 119 5.79 -8.49 -0.96
N THR A 120 4.50 -8.56 -1.25
CA THR A 120 3.61 -7.40 -1.25
C THR A 120 3.43 -6.85 0.16
N GLY A 121 3.17 -7.70 1.15
CA GLY A 121 3.11 -7.29 2.56
C GLY A 121 4.41 -6.66 3.05
N ALA A 122 5.56 -7.24 2.70
CA ALA A 122 6.87 -6.67 2.98
C ALA A 122 7.10 -5.30 2.30
N ALA A 123 6.61 -5.11 1.07
CA ALA A 123 6.67 -3.83 0.37
C ALA A 123 5.86 -2.75 1.08
N PHE A 124 4.63 -3.04 1.53
CA PHE A 124 3.82 -2.08 2.30
C PHE A 124 4.37 -1.81 3.71
N VAL A 125 4.78 -2.84 4.45
CA VAL A 125 5.16 -2.73 5.87
C VAL A 125 6.58 -2.20 6.08
N TRP A 126 7.52 -2.49 5.17
CA TRP A 126 8.92 -2.06 5.29
C TRP A 126 9.42 -1.24 4.11
N GLY A 127 9.07 -1.64 2.88
CA GLY A 127 9.55 -0.97 1.66
C GLY A 127 9.08 0.49 1.53
N VAL A 128 7.79 0.73 1.74
CA VAL A 128 7.18 2.06 1.61
C VAL A 128 7.61 3.03 2.73
N PRO A 129 7.60 2.67 4.03
CA PRO A 129 8.15 3.54 5.08
C PRO A 129 9.64 3.87 4.91
N TRP A 130 10.46 2.89 4.50
CA TRP A 130 11.88 3.11 4.20
C TRP A 130 12.06 4.09 3.03
N ALA A 131 11.34 3.88 1.93
CA ALA A 131 11.40 4.76 0.76
C ALA A 131 10.88 6.18 1.10
N ALA A 132 9.84 6.28 1.93
CA ALA A 132 9.30 7.55 2.38
C ALA A 132 10.30 8.34 3.23
N GLN A 133 10.98 7.69 4.18
CA GLN A 133 12.04 8.32 4.98
C GLN A 133 13.21 8.77 4.10
N ALA A 134 13.64 7.95 3.13
CA ALA A 134 14.72 8.29 2.22
C ALA A 134 14.38 9.49 1.30
N VAL A 135 13.14 9.56 0.80
CA VAL A 135 12.67 10.66 -0.06
C VAL A 135 12.41 11.93 0.76
N ALA A 136 11.69 11.85 1.89
CA ALA A 136 11.37 13.01 2.72
C ALA A 136 12.61 13.72 3.27
N ASN A 137 13.70 12.99 3.53
CA ASN A 137 14.99 13.55 3.95
C ASN A 137 15.87 14.06 2.78
N ALA A 138 15.44 13.86 1.53
CA ALA A 138 16.14 14.32 0.32
C ALA A 138 15.39 15.46 -0.41
N LEU A 139 14.17 15.81 0.03
CA LEU A 139 13.43 16.96 -0.47
C LEU A 139 14.01 18.27 0.10
N PRO A 140 14.17 19.34 -0.71
CA PRO A 140 14.53 20.67 -0.21
C PRO A 140 13.42 21.26 0.68
N ASP A 141 13.80 22.10 1.65
CA ASP A 141 12.86 22.75 2.58
C ASP A 141 11.78 23.58 1.87
N SER A 142 12.07 24.15 0.69
CA SER A 142 11.07 24.86 -0.11
C SER A 142 9.92 24.00 -0.64
N ILE A 143 10.06 22.66 -0.62
CA ILE A 143 8.94 21.74 -0.84
C ILE A 143 8.09 21.62 0.43
N ALA A 144 8.73 21.59 1.61
CA ALA A 144 8.04 21.56 2.89
C ALA A 144 7.25 22.86 3.16
N GLU A 145 7.81 24.03 2.78
CA GLU A 145 7.11 25.33 2.76
C GLU A 145 5.83 25.26 1.91
N GLN A 146 5.94 24.87 0.63
CA GLN A 146 4.81 24.77 -0.29
C GLN A 146 3.74 23.77 0.18
N VAL A 147 4.16 22.66 0.81
CA VAL A 147 3.26 21.69 1.43
C VAL A 147 2.57 22.31 2.65
N GLY A 148 3.30 22.98 3.54
CA GLY A 148 2.76 23.64 4.73
C GLY A 148 1.69 24.68 4.39
N ASP A 149 1.98 25.62 3.49
CA ASP A 149 1.01 26.63 3.05
C ASP A 149 -0.21 26.00 2.34
N SER A 150 0.00 24.95 1.53
CA SER A 150 -1.11 24.22 0.88
C SER A 150 -1.99 23.47 1.89
N THR A 151 -1.39 22.82 2.89
CA THR A 151 -2.09 22.14 3.97
C THR A 151 -2.84 23.13 4.85
N LEU A 152 -2.21 24.25 5.23
CA LEU A 152 -2.88 25.29 6.02
C LEU A 152 -4.08 25.90 5.28
N SER A 153 -3.93 26.23 3.99
CA SER A 153 -5.03 26.73 3.14
C SER A 153 -6.18 25.72 3.02
N THR A 154 -5.85 24.43 2.90
CA THR A 154 -6.82 23.32 2.93
C THR A 154 -7.57 23.21 4.25
N LEU A 155 -6.84 23.32 5.37
CA LEU A 155 -7.43 23.20 6.71
C LEU A 155 -8.34 24.41 7.01
N ASP A 156 -7.87 25.63 6.71
CA ASP A 156 -8.63 26.89 6.83
C ASP A 156 -9.84 26.97 5.86
N SER A 157 -9.89 26.16 4.80
CA SER A 157 -11.05 26.09 3.90
C SER A 157 -12.11 25.06 4.30
N THR A 158 -11.81 24.18 5.26
CA THR A 158 -12.60 22.94 5.48
C THR A 158 -12.94 22.65 6.95
N TRP A 159 -12.02 22.94 7.88
CA TRP A 159 -12.15 22.54 9.30
C TRP A 159 -11.67 23.57 10.33
N LEU A 160 -10.83 24.54 9.94
CA LEU A 160 -10.29 25.55 10.83
C LEU A 160 -10.96 26.91 10.58
N GLU A 161 -11.23 27.63 11.66
CA GLU A 161 -11.82 28.96 11.69
C GLU A 161 -10.85 29.96 12.36
N PRO A 162 -10.97 31.28 12.10
CA PRO A 162 -10.23 32.30 12.83
C PRO A 162 -10.43 32.17 14.33
N SER A 163 -9.33 32.15 15.09
CA SER A 163 -9.36 31.99 16.56
C SER A 163 -10.21 33.05 17.26
N ALA A 164 -11.10 32.56 18.13
CA ALA A 164 -11.99 33.33 19.00
C ALA A 164 -11.32 33.75 20.32
N LEU A 165 -10.10 33.27 20.61
CA LEU A 165 -9.30 33.75 21.74
C LEU A 165 -9.05 35.27 21.62
N SER A 166 -9.00 35.96 22.76
CA SER A 166 -8.69 37.39 22.78
C SER A 166 -7.28 37.65 22.23
N LYS A 167 -7.04 38.83 21.64
CA LYS A 167 -5.73 39.17 21.07
C LYS A 167 -4.65 39.27 22.16
N GLU A 168 -5.05 39.65 23.37
CA GLU A 168 -4.22 39.67 24.57
C GLU A 168 -3.82 38.25 24.99
N ARG A 169 -4.75 37.27 24.95
CA ARG A 169 -4.45 35.85 25.24
C ARG A 169 -3.52 35.24 24.18
N GLN A 170 -3.78 35.52 22.90
CA GLN A 170 -2.90 35.09 21.80
C GLN A 170 -1.49 35.69 21.94
N GLN A 171 -1.37 36.97 22.28
CA GLN A 171 -0.08 37.63 22.52
C GLN A 171 0.65 37.11 23.76
N ALA A 172 -0.07 36.84 24.86
CA ALA A 172 0.50 36.27 26.07
C ALA A 172 1.09 34.88 25.81
N LEU A 173 0.36 34.01 25.11
CA LEU A 173 0.86 32.69 24.72
C LEU A 173 2.00 32.76 23.71
N GLN A 174 1.94 33.67 22.73
CA GLN A 174 3.06 33.89 21.80
C GLN A 174 4.35 34.28 22.53
N ALA A 175 4.26 35.14 23.55
CA ALA A 175 5.38 35.55 24.38
C ALA A 175 5.83 34.46 25.38
N HIS A 176 4.92 33.59 25.83
CA HIS A 176 5.26 32.42 26.63
C HIS A 176 6.00 31.35 25.81
N PHE A 177 5.62 31.16 24.54
CA PHE A 177 6.24 30.18 23.65
C PHE A 177 7.56 30.64 23.01
N GLU A 178 7.78 31.95 22.85
CA GLU A 178 8.97 32.51 22.15
C GLU A 178 10.33 31.91 22.58
N PRO A 179 10.63 31.66 23.88
CA PRO A 179 11.88 31.05 24.31
C PRO A 179 12.13 29.62 23.81
N TYR A 180 11.08 28.93 23.34
CA TYR A 180 11.13 27.54 22.87
C TYR A 180 11.11 27.43 21.34
N LEU A 181 10.75 28.49 20.61
CA LEU A 181 10.60 28.52 19.15
C LEU A 181 11.94 28.68 18.41
N THR A 182 12.98 28.01 18.88
CA THR A 182 14.30 27.99 18.21
C THR A 182 14.25 27.15 16.92
N PRO A 183 14.83 27.60 15.79
CA PRO A 183 14.75 26.87 14.53
C PRO A 183 15.32 25.43 14.60
N VAL A 184 14.57 24.46 14.08
CA VAL A 184 14.93 23.03 14.09
C VAL A 184 14.88 22.45 12.67
N ALA A 185 15.79 21.52 12.37
CA ALA A 185 15.83 20.80 11.08
C ALA A 185 15.69 21.71 9.83
N GLY A 186 16.31 22.90 9.88
CA GLY A 186 16.30 23.89 8.79
C GLY A 186 15.09 24.84 8.75
N LYS A 187 14.10 24.68 9.65
CA LYS A 187 12.81 25.38 9.62
C LYS A 187 12.68 26.37 10.77
N ASP A 188 12.18 27.56 10.46
CA ASP A 188 11.76 28.55 11.45
C ASP A 188 10.41 28.15 12.05
N LEU A 189 10.29 28.18 13.37
CA LEU A 189 9.08 27.73 14.07
C LEU A 189 8.09 28.88 14.27
N ARG A 190 6.82 28.65 13.92
CA ARG A 190 5.71 29.60 14.17
C ARG A 190 4.51 28.90 14.81
N VAL A 191 3.96 29.48 15.88
CA VAL A 191 2.67 29.03 16.46
C VAL A 191 1.55 29.90 15.91
N ILE A 192 0.42 29.28 15.56
CA ILE A 192 -0.82 29.96 15.18
C ILE A 192 -2.02 29.36 15.90
N PHE A 193 -3.00 30.20 16.25
CA PHE A 193 -4.23 29.79 16.93
C PHE A 193 -5.39 29.70 15.94
N ARG A 194 -6.30 28.74 16.16
CA ARG A 194 -7.52 28.50 15.35
C ARG A 194 -8.69 27.99 16.19
N SER A 195 -9.90 28.40 15.84
CA SER A 195 -11.11 27.68 16.26
C SER A 195 -11.26 26.43 15.37
N SER A 196 -11.76 25.33 15.92
CA SER A 196 -12.14 24.15 15.10
C SER A 196 -13.19 23.29 15.81
N PRO A 197 -14.49 23.61 15.66
CA PRO A 197 -15.58 22.83 16.27
C PRO A 197 -15.66 21.37 15.76
N ALA A 198 -14.99 21.06 14.64
CA ALA A 198 -14.92 19.71 14.06
C ALA A 198 -13.81 18.83 14.65
N ILE A 199 -12.71 19.44 15.13
CA ILE A 199 -11.55 18.73 15.70
C ILE A 199 -11.59 18.79 17.24
N GLY A 200 -12.05 19.90 17.82
CA GLY A 200 -12.02 20.16 19.25
C GLY A 200 -10.63 20.49 19.77
N ALA A 201 -10.34 20.15 21.03
CA ALA A 201 -9.03 20.34 21.64
C ALA A 201 -7.96 19.46 20.98
N ASN A 202 -7.04 20.05 20.21
CA ASN A 202 -5.89 19.40 19.61
C ASN A 202 -4.75 20.41 19.28
N ALA A 203 -3.56 19.91 18.98
CA ALA A 203 -2.48 20.65 18.33
C ALA A 203 -1.93 19.84 17.14
N MET A 204 -1.22 20.49 16.20
CA MET A 204 -0.54 19.81 15.09
C MET A 204 0.58 20.62 14.45
N ALA A 205 1.72 19.99 14.22
CA ALA A 205 2.82 20.50 13.41
C ALA A 205 2.63 20.21 11.90
N LEU A 206 2.79 21.24 11.07
CA LEU A 206 2.90 21.16 9.61
C LEU A 206 4.37 21.02 9.16
N PRO A 207 4.65 20.49 7.95
CA PRO A 207 6.01 20.26 7.48
C PRO A 207 6.92 21.49 7.37
N ASP A 208 6.36 22.70 7.30
CA ASP A 208 7.10 23.97 7.21
C ASP A 208 7.60 24.51 8.56
N GLY A 209 7.17 23.93 9.68
CA GLY A 209 7.44 24.47 11.03
C GLY A 209 6.27 25.25 11.65
N THR A 210 5.11 25.31 10.98
CA THR A 210 3.88 25.86 11.57
C THR A 210 3.27 24.89 12.56
N MET A 211 3.01 25.34 13.77
CA MET A 211 2.28 24.58 14.80
C MET A 211 0.93 25.25 15.05
N ILE A 212 -0.15 24.51 14.77
CA ILE A 212 -1.53 24.97 14.97
C ILE A 212 -1.97 24.51 16.37
N PHE A 213 -2.42 25.44 17.20
CA PHE A 213 -3.07 25.15 18.48
C PHE A 213 -4.55 25.50 18.37
N THR A 214 -5.45 24.57 18.71
CA THR A 214 -6.88 24.91 18.74
C THR A 214 -7.25 25.70 19.99
N ASP A 215 -8.23 26.59 19.85
CA ASP A 215 -8.75 27.41 20.96
C ASP A 215 -9.25 26.52 22.10
N ASP A 216 -9.86 25.38 21.79
CA ASP A 216 -10.35 24.41 22.76
C ASP A 216 -9.21 23.76 23.57
N LEU A 217 -8.05 23.49 22.96
CA LEU A 217 -6.86 23.03 23.70
C LEU A 217 -6.33 24.13 24.63
N VAL A 218 -6.28 25.37 24.15
CA VAL A 218 -5.85 26.54 24.93
C VAL A 218 -6.78 26.82 26.12
N ASN A 219 -8.07 26.50 26.00
CA ASN A 219 -9.08 26.62 27.05
C ASN A 219 -9.13 25.39 27.99
N LEU A 220 -8.57 24.25 27.58
CA LEU A 220 -8.50 23.00 28.37
C LEU A 220 -7.28 22.95 29.31
N ALA A 221 -6.21 23.67 28.98
CA ALA A 221 -5.04 23.84 29.84
C ALA A 221 -5.36 24.73 31.06
N GLU A 222 -4.88 24.33 32.24
CA GLU A 222 -5.01 25.15 33.47
C GLU A 222 -3.74 25.98 33.74
N ASP A 223 -2.62 25.62 33.11
CA ASP A 223 -1.34 26.34 33.16
C ASP A 223 -0.74 26.40 31.74
N ASP A 224 -0.22 27.56 31.33
CA ASP A 224 0.41 27.76 30.01
C ASP A 224 1.65 26.86 29.82
N ASN A 225 2.30 26.46 30.93
CA ASN A 225 3.41 25.50 30.90
C ASN A 225 2.97 24.10 30.43
N GLU A 226 1.68 23.74 30.55
CA GLU A 226 1.12 22.51 30.00
C GLU A 226 1.02 22.57 28.46
N LEU A 227 0.64 23.73 27.91
CA LEU A 227 0.65 23.97 26.47
C LEU A 227 2.08 23.96 25.91
N THR A 228 3.05 24.45 26.69
CA THR A 228 4.48 24.36 26.36
C THR A 228 4.98 22.91 26.36
N ALA A 229 4.43 22.03 27.20
CA ALA A 229 4.73 20.60 27.14
C ALA A 229 4.21 19.93 25.85
N ILE A 230 3.01 20.33 25.37
CA ILE A 230 2.51 19.92 24.05
C ILE A 230 3.38 20.53 22.92
N LEU A 231 3.77 21.80 23.03
CA LEU A 231 4.65 22.47 22.06
C LEU A 231 5.97 21.71 21.89
N ALA A 232 6.57 21.23 22.98
CA ALA A 232 7.81 20.45 22.93
C ALA A 232 7.65 19.12 22.15
N HIS A 233 6.47 18.51 22.15
CA HIS A 233 6.14 17.33 21.33
C HIS A 233 5.95 17.68 19.85
N GLU A 234 5.21 18.76 19.54
CA GLU A 234 5.03 19.24 18.17
C GLU A 234 6.35 19.65 17.51
N ILE A 235 7.24 20.31 18.26
CA ILE A 235 8.60 20.63 17.80
C ILE A 235 9.40 19.33 17.52
N GLY A 236 9.18 18.26 18.29
CA GLY A 236 9.75 16.94 18.01
C GLY A 236 9.34 16.39 16.64
N HIS A 237 8.07 16.58 16.24
CA HIS A 237 7.58 16.20 14.91
C HIS A 237 8.19 17.01 13.77
N VAL A 238 8.44 18.31 13.97
CA VAL A 238 9.18 19.15 13.00
C VAL A 238 10.65 18.73 12.93
N ALA A 239 11.32 18.60 14.08
CA ALA A 239 12.73 18.26 14.18
C ALA A 239 13.06 16.88 13.57
N HIS A 240 12.12 15.94 13.65
CA HIS A 240 12.22 14.61 13.04
C HIS A 240 11.53 14.52 11.66
N ASN A 241 11.06 15.63 11.08
CA ASN A 241 10.47 15.71 9.74
C ASN A 241 9.26 14.76 9.54
N HIS A 242 8.47 14.50 10.59
CA HIS A 242 7.42 13.48 10.58
C HIS A 242 6.27 13.78 9.62
N GLY A 243 5.79 15.02 9.55
CA GLY A 243 4.74 15.39 8.60
C GLY A 243 5.11 15.11 7.14
N MET A 244 6.36 15.39 6.75
CA MET A 244 6.84 15.09 5.39
C MET A 244 7.05 13.59 5.17
N LYS A 245 7.64 12.87 6.13
CA LYS A 245 7.73 11.39 6.11
C LYS A 245 6.36 10.76 5.88
N GLY A 246 5.34 11.19 6.65
CA GLY A 246 3.95 10.72 6.55
C GLY A 246 3.30 11.01 5.19
N MET A 247 3.33 12.26 4.73
CA MET A 247 2.77 12.63 3.42
C MET A 247 3.39 11.83 2.26
N VAL A 248 4.72 11.66 2.27
CA VAL A 248 5.40 10.85 1.25
C VAL A 248 5.02 9.37 1.39
N GLN A 249 4.92 8.83 2.61
CA GLN A 249 4.52 7.44 2.85
C GLN A 249 3.12 7.15 2.32
N SER A 250 2.14 8.01 2.59
CA SER A 250 0.78 7.86 2.07
C SER A 250 0.72 8.02 0.55
N SER A 251 1.50 8.95 -0.02
CA SER A 251 1.62 9.13 -1.47
C SER A 251 2.17 7.87 -2.15
N LEU A 252 3.24 7.28 -1.61
CA LEU A 252 3.83 6.02 -2.11
C LEU A 252 2.88 4.82 -1.91
N THR A 253 2.16 4.77 -0.79
CA THR A 253 1.14 3.74 -0.49
C THR A 253 0.03 3.79 -1.54
N PHE A 254 -0.51 4.98 -1.82
CA PHE A 254 -1.55 5.19 -2.83
C PHE A 254 -1.07 4.78 -4.22
N TRP A 255 0.12 5.23 -4.66
CA TRP A 255 0.66 4.86 -5.97
C TRP A 255 0.93 3.36 -6.09
N LEU A 256 1.36 2.68 -5.03
CA LEU A 256 1.53 1.22 -5.00
C LEU A 256 0.18 0.49 -5.16
N ILE A 257 -0.88 0.96 -4.49
CA ILE A 257 -2.24 0.42 -4.65
C ILE A 257 -2.72 0.61 -6.10
N VAL A 258 -2.59 1.81 -6.68
CA VAL A 258 -2.97 2.11 -8.08
C VAL A 258 -2.22 1.21 -9.07
N MET A 259 -0.92 0.99 -8.86
CA MET A 259 -0.12 0.08 -9.69
C MET A 259 -0.52 -1.40 -9.56
N MET A 260 -1.14 -1.80 -8.45
CA MET A 260 -1.64 -3.16 -8.23
C MET A 260 -3.07 -3.38 -8.74
N THR A 261 -3.96 -2.40 -8.62
CA THR A 261 -5.37 -2.51 -9.04
C THR A 261 -5.59 -2.13 -10.50
N GLY A 262 -4.74 -1.24 -11.05
CA GLY A 262 -4.98 -0.59 -12.33
C GLY A 262 -6.12 0.44 -12.31
N ASP A 263 -6.67 0.75 -11.13
CA ASP A 263 -7.83 1.63 -10.98
C ASP A 263 -7.41 3.07 -10.69
N LEU A 264 -7.74 3.97 -11.61
CA LEU A 264 -7.51 5.42 -11.51
C LEU A 264 -8.76 6.20 -11.07
N SER A 265 -9.90 5.54 -10.85
CA SER A 265 -11.16 6.23 -10.48
C SER A 265 -11.05 6.99 -9.14
N ALA A 266 -10.23 6.47 -8.22
CA ALA A 266 -9.87 7.10 -6.95
C ALA A 266 -9.15 8.47 -7.09
N PHE A 267 -8.65 8.82 -8.28
CA PHE A 267 -8.02 10.12 -8.53
C PHE A 267 -9.02 11.22 -8.96
N SER A 268 -10.29 10.88 -9.21
CA SER A 268 -11.26 11.82 -9.80
C SER A 268 -11.61 13.03 -8.93
N ASP A 269 -11.31 13.00 -7.62
CA ASP A 269 -11.42 14.13 -6.70
C ASP A 269 -10.16 14.27 -5.82
N ALA A 270 -8.99 14.44 -6.46
CA ALA A 270 -7.71 14.65 -5.78
C ALA A 270 -7.72 15.82 -4.77
N THR A 271 -8.61 16.80 -5.00
CA THR A 271 -8.93 17.92 -4.11
C THR A 271 -9.45 17.52 -2.74
N VAL A 272 -10.17 16.39 -2.63
CA VAL A 272 -10.64 15.84 -1.35
C VAL A 272 -9.68 14.79 -0.78
N VAL A 273 -9.00 14.04 -1.66
CA VAL A 273 -8.10 12.95 -1.25
C VAL A 273 -6.88 13.45 -0.46
N VAL A 274 -6.17 14.49 -0.92
CA VAL A 274 -4.97 14.99 -0.21
C VAL A 274 -5.29 15.52 1.21
N PRO A 275 -6.35 16.35 1.41
CA PRO A 275 -6.79 16.74 2.75
C PRO A 275 -7.14 15.55 3.67
N ALA A 276 -7.94 14.61 3.17
CA ALA A 276 -8.36 13.44 3.94
C ALA A 276 -7.18 12.52 4.29
N VAL A 277 -6.22 12.36 3.35
CA VAL A 277 -4.97 11.64 3.60
C VAL A 277 -4.15 12.30 4.71
N MET A 278 -4.02 13.63 4.70
CA MET A 278 -3.31 14.36 5.77
C MET A 278 -3.99 14.21 7.14
N MET A 279 -5.33 14.23 7.22
CA MET A 279 -6.05 13.93 8.47
C MET A 279 -5.95 12.46 8.89
N SER A 280 -5.79 11.53 7.94
CA SER A 280 -5.53 10.12 8.24
C SER A 280 -4.07 9.80 8.60
N LEU A 281 -3.18 10.80 8.64
CA LEU A 281 -1.81 10.64 9.15
C LEU A 281 -1.81 10.51 10.68
N SER A 282 -2.25 9.34 11.14
CA SER A 282 -1.79 8.80 12.40
C SER A 282 -0.27 8.60 12.30
N TYR A 283 0.48 9.33 13.11
CA TYR A 283 1.92 9.14 13.22
C TYR A 283 2.21 7.71 13.71
N SER A 284 3.28 7.10 13.18
CA SER A 284 3.62 5.74 13.60
C SER A 284 4.04 5.74 15.07
N ARG A 285 3.87 4.59 15.75
CA ARG A 285 4.32 4.41 17.14
C ARG A 285 5.79 4.80 17.35
N ASP A 286 6.61 4.64 16.33
CA ASP A 286 8.04 4.97 16.37
C ASP A 286 8.27 6.48 16.23
N MET A 287 7.46 7.16 15.40
CA MET A 287 7.44 8.64 15.30
C MET A 287 6.97 9.29 16.62
N GLU A 288 5.95 8.72 17.28
CA GLU A 288 5.54 9.18 18.62
C GLU A 288 6.65 8.99 19.66
N ARG A 289 7.40 7.88 19.62
CA ARG A 289 8.54 7.69 20.54
C ARG A 289 9.71 8.62 20.24
N GLU A 290 9.97 8.95 18.97
CA GLU A 290 10.94 9.98 18.58
C GLU A 290 10.53 11.37 19.11
N ALA A 291 9.26 11.78 18.95
CA ALA A 291 8.75 13.07 19.39
C ALA A 291 8.61 13.19 20.93
N ASP A 292 8.08 12.16 21.62
CA ASP A 292 8.01 12.11 23.09
C ASP A 292 9.42 12.20 23.73
N ALA A 293 10.42 11.55 23.13
CA ALA A 293 11.80 11.59 23.61
C ALA A 293 12.45 12.97 23.37
N TYR A 294 12.12 13.63 22.25
CA TYR A 294 12.49 15.02 22.01
C TYR A 294 11.85 15.95 23.06
N ALA A 295 10.55 15.79 23.32
CA ALA A 295 9.79 16.59 24.28
C ALA A 295 10.35 16.46 25.71
N LEU A 296 10.60 15.23 26.18
CA LEU A 296 11.21 14.98 27.49
C LEU A 296 12.58 15.65 27.63
N LYS A 297 13.40 15.63 26.57
CA LYS A 297 14.69 16.32 26.57
C LYS A 297 14.51 17.84 26.60
N ALA A 298 13.66 18.40 25.74
CA ALA A 298 13.41 19.84 25.67
C ALA A 298 12.83 20.39 26.99
N MET A 299 11.91 19.66 27.62
CA MET A 299 11.41 20.01 28.96
C MET A 299 12.54 20.01 30.00
N SER A 300 13.41 18.98 30.00
CA SER A 300 14.56 18.92 30.90
C SER A 300 15.63 19.99 30.64
N ASP A 301 15.81 20.44 29.39
CA ASP A 301 16.75 21.51 29.03
C ASP A 301 16.24 22.91 29.46
N HIS A 302 14.95 23.03 29.79
CA HIS A 302 14.26 24.27 30.20
C HIS A 302 13.69 24.21 31.64
N ASP A 303 14.13 23.26 32.47
CA ASP A 303 13.65 23.05 33.86
C ASP A 303 12.12 22.79 34.01
N LEU A 304 11.44 22.36 32.94
CA LEU A 304 10.01 22.04 32.95
C LEU A 304 9.74 20.63 33.46
N ASN A 305 8.77 20.49 34.36
CA ASN A 305 8.40 19.21 34.97
C ASN A 305 7.60 18.31 33.98
N PRO A 306 8.06 17.10 33.64
CA PRO A 306 7.34 16.15 32.76
C PRO A 306 5.89 15.85 33.17
N THR A 307 5.52 16.09 34.43
CA THR A 307 4.13 15.97 34.92
C THR A 307 3.17 16.93 34.20
N LEU A 308 3.64 18.07 33.68
CA LEU A 308 2.82 19.02 32.91
C LEU A 308 2.19 18.35 31.67
N PHE A 309 3.00 17.56 30.95
CA PHE A 309 2.53 16.78 29.79
C PHE A 309 1.50 15.73 30.19
N VAL A 310 1.75 15.03 31.31
CA VAL A 310 0.83 14.02 31.86
C VAL A 310 -0.53 14.64 32.18
N THR A 311 -0.56 15.77 32.89
CA THR A 311 -1.81 16.37 33.37
C THR A 311 -2.68 16.88 32.22
N ILE A 312 -2.11 17.54 31.21
CA ILE A 312 -2.89 17.97 30.03
C ILE A 312 -3.32 16.79 29.17
N MET A 313 -2.52 15.72 29.03
CA MET A 313 -2.95 14.52 28.31
C MET A 313 -4.06 13.75 29.05
N GLU A 314 -4.04 13.74 30.39
CA GLU A 314 -5.13 13.19 31.20
C GLU A 314 -6.42 14.05 31.09
N ARG A 315 -6.33 15.39 31.05
CA ARG A 315 -7.48 16.26 30.73
C ARG A 315 -7.98 16.11 29.30
N LEU A 316 -7.06 15.96 28.33
CA LEU A 316 -7.38 15.71 26.92
C LEU A 316 -8.23 14.45 26.81
N MET A 317 -7.79 13.34 27.42
CA MET A 317 -8.55 12.09 27.46
C MET A 317 -9.92 12.23 28.13
N ALA A 318 -10.05 13.03 29.19
CA ALA A 318 -11.33 13.24 29.89
C ALA A 318 -12.33 14.08 29.08
N ALA A 319 -11.91 15.25 28.58
CA ALA A 319 -12.69 16.08 27.65
C ALA A 319 -13.03 15.34 26.35
N HIS A 320 -12.28 14.28 26.04
CA HIS A 320 -12.52 13.41 24.91
C HIS A 320 -13.46 12.21 25.19
N GLY A 321 -13.91 12.01 26.43
CA GLY A 321 -14.71 10.85 26.86
C GLY A 321 -16.02 11.14 27.60
N GLU A 322 -16.22 12.30 28.24
CA GLU A 322 -17.37 12.51 29.16
C GLU A 322 -18.71 12.91 28.50
N ASP A 323 -18.75 13.22 27.20
CA ASP A 323 -19.89 13.90 26.56
C ASP A 323 -21.08 12.98 26.16
N ARG A 324 -21.61 12.17 27.11
CA ARG A 324 -22.88 11.43 26.94
C ARG A 324 -23.70 11.26 28.22
N GLY A 325 -24.98 11.64 28.15
CA GLY A 325 -26.03 11.24 29.10
C GLY A 325 -26.79 9.96 28.66
N PRO A 326 -27.69 9.40 29.48
CA PRO A 326 -28.15 8.00 29.34
C PRO A 326 -29.22 7.70 28.27
N GLU A 327 -29.65 8.65 27.44
CA GLU A 327 -30.86 8.53 26.60
C GLU A 327 -30.57 8.52 25.08
N ALA A 328 -29.77 7.54 24.62
CA ALA A 328 -29.42 7.38 23.19
C ALA A 328 -29.18 5.91 22.77
N GLU A 329 -30.18 5.04 23.01
CA GLU A 329 -30.17 3.67 22.46
C GLU A 329 -30.68 3.61 21.00
N GLU A 330 -30.23 2.57 20.31
CA GLU A 330 -30.54 2.18 18.91
C GLU A 330 -29.96 3.05 17.76
N ASP A 331 -29.61 2.38 16.66
CA ASP A 331 -28.92 2.87 15.44
C ASP A 331 -27.64 3.72 15.61
N ASN A 332 -26.57 3.10 16.16
CA ASN A 332 -25.22 3.68 16.12
C ASN A 332 -24.16 2.68 15.64
N SER A 333 -23.83 2.73 14.34
CA SER A 333 -22.43 2.59 13.88
C SER A 333 -21.58 3.84 14.21
N ARG A 334 -22.24 4.89 14.73
CA ARG A 334 -21.76 6.27 14.86
C ARG A 334 -21.12 6.58 16.22
N TRP A 335 -20.41 5.59 16.77
CA TRP A 335 -19.61 5.69 17.98
C TRP A 335 -18.23 5.08 17.80
N ASP A 336 -18.17 3.87 17.23
CA ASP A 336 -16.99 3.00 17.33
C ASP A 336 -15.82 3.36 16.39
N THR A 337 -16.00 4.36 15.53
CA THR A 337 -14.93 5.23 14.98
C THR A 337 -14.40 6.15 16.10
N LEU A 338 -14.09 5.55 17.27
CA LEU A 338 -13.96 6.18 18.59
C LEU A 338 -12.88 7.28 18.60
N ARG A 339 -13.30 8.49 18.21
CA ARG A 339 -12.47 9.69 18.14
C ARG A 339 -11.20 9.50 17.32
N ASP A 340 -11.28 8.66 16.28
CA ASP A 340 -10.19 8.04 15.50
C ASP A 340 -8.77 8.40 15.97
N MET A 341 -8.38 7.75 17.07
CA MET A 341 -7.03 7.74 17.63
C MET A 341 -6.39 9.12 17.89
N LEU A 342 -7.17 10.07 18.43
CA LEU A 342 -6.68 11.40 18.84
C LEU A 342 -6.16 12.25 17.67
N SER A 343 -6.74 12.09 16.48
CA SER A 343 -6.61 12.97 15.30
C SER A 343 -5.20 13.13 14.68
N SER A 344 -4.14 12.62 15.30
CA SER A 344 -2.78 12.48 14.73
C SER A 344 -1.86 11.61 15.58
N HIS A 345 -2.03 11.58 16.91
CA HIS A 345 -1.06 10.98 17.85
C HIS A 345 -1.61 9.79 18.66
N PRO A 346 -1.39 8.53 18.22
CA PRO A 346 -1.95 7.36 18.90
C PRO A 346 -1.28 7.00 20.25
N GLU A 347 -1.97 6.18 21.05
CA GLU A 347 -1.48 5.50 22.26
C GLU A 347 -1.09 6.36 23.49
N THR A 348 -1.94 7.30 23.89
CA THR A 348 -1.83 8.11 25.14
C THR A 348 -1.32 7.35 26.37
N GLY A 349 -1.79 6.11 26.62
CA GLY A 349 -1.44 5.36 27.83
C GLY A 349 0.04 4.99 27.97
N GLU A 350 0.70 4.51 26.90
CA GLU A 350 2.16 4.21 26.94
C GLU A 350 2.97 5.50 27.13
N ARG A 351 2.51 6.58 26.49
CA ARG A 351 3.16 7.89 26.49
C ARG A 351 3.11 8.52 27.89
N ILE A 352 1.93 8.55 28.53
CA ILE A 352 1.74 9.02 29.91
C ILE A 352 2.67 8.27 30.88
N GLU A 353 2.78 6.95 30.78
CA GLU A 353 3.69 6.17 31.65
C GLU A 353 5.17 6.49 31.40
N ARG A 354 5.58 6.78 30.15
CA ARG A 354 6.95 7.18 29.82
C ARG A 354 7.34 8.53 30.45
N PHE A 355 6.43 9.51 30.45
CA PHE A 355 6.63 10.78 31.15
C PHE A 355 6.63 10.61 32.68
N LYS A 356 5.75 9.75 33.24
CA LYS A 356 5.74 9.43 34.69
C LYS A 356 7.02 8.76 35.19
N GLN A 357 7.75 8.04 34.33
CA GLN A 357 8.99 7.33 34.67
C GLN A 357 10.26 8.20 34.62
N THR A 358 10.21 9.38 34.01
CA THR A 358 11.39 10.25 33.80
C THR A 358 11.51 11.25 34.96
N ARG A 359 11.98 10.76 36.12
CA ARG A 359 11.82 11.41 37.43
C ARG A 359 13.11 11.54 38.25
#